data_AF-A0A523KX13-F1
#
_entry.id   AF-A0A523KX13-F1
#
_cell.length_a   1.000
_cell.length_b   1.000
_cell.length_c   1.000
_cell.angle_alpha   90.00
_cell.angle_beta   90.00
_cell.angle_gamma   90.00
#
_symmetry.space_group_name_H-M   'P 1'
#
loop_
_entity.id
_entity.type
_entity.pdbx_description
1 polymer ?
#
loop_
_entity_poly.entity_id
_entity_poly.type
_entity_poly.pdbx_seq_one_letter_code
_entity_poly.pdbx_strand_id
1 'polypeptide(L)'
;MAEKTLSDDEVDVIYRQMIDSFIDRANELADQNSEENVGMALLFAASRFNAFVVSQHAENLEDFEKDEEKAKQFFTSQYQEMLTENLEDYKKVYQKYYKFTKLQ
;
A
#
# COMPACT_ATOMS: atom_id res chain seq x y z
N MET A 1 -33.92 -11.44 -2.03
CA MET A 1 -33.24 -10.20 -2.46
C MET A 1 -32.01 -10.64 -3.22
N ALA A 2 -31.82 -10.17 -4.46
CA ALA A 2 -30.65 -10.55 -5.24
C ALA A 2 -29.42 -9.89 -4.62
N GLU A 3 -28.42 -10.69 -4.29
CA GLU A 3 -27.10 -10.23 -3.86
C GLU A 3 -26.49 -9.47 -5.05
N LYS A 4 -26.35 -8.13 -4.93
CA LYS A 4 -25.73 -7.32 -5.99
C LYS A 4 -24.22 -7.60 -5.94
N THR A 5 -23.73 -8.45 -6.82
CA THR A 5 -22.29 -8.60 -7.07
C THR A 5 -21.78 -7.34 -7.75
N LEU A 6 -20.72 -6.73 -7.21
CA LEU A 6 -20.04 -5.57 -7.78
C LEU A 6 -19.39 -5.94 -9.12
N SER A 7 -19.33 -5.00 -10.06
CA SER A 7 -18.48 -5.17 -11.26
C SER A 7 -17.00 -4.94 -10.94
N ASP A 8 -16.10 -5.45 -11.79
CA ASP A 8 -14.65 -5.28 -11.62
C ASP A 8 -14.26 -3.79 -11.53
N ASP A 9 -14.86 -2.92 -12.35
CA ASP A 9 -14.64 -1.46 -12.30
C ASP A 9 -15.10 -0.84 -10.96
N GLU A 10 -16.21 -1.31 -10.39
CA GLU A 10 -16.71 -0.84 -9.10
C GLU A 10 -15.75 -1.26 -7.96
N VAL A 11 -15.22 -2.49 -8.01
CA VAL A 11 -14.21 -3.00 -7.05
C VAL A 11 -12.94 -2.16 -7.11
N ASP A 12 -12.49 -1.86 -8.32
CA ASP A 12 -11.30 -1.05 -8.60
C ASP A 12 -11.41 0.38 -8.02
N VAL A 13 -12.58 1.01 -8.18
CA VAL A 13 -12.85 2.33 -7.61
C VAL A 13 -12.83 2.29 -6.09
N ILE A 14 -13.48 1.29 -5.48
CA ILE A 14 -13.50 1.12 -4.03
C ILE A 14 -12.08 0.90 -3.51
N TYR A 15 -11.28 0.09 -4.20
CA TYR A 15 -9.89 -0.15 -3.85
C TYR A 15 -9.05 1.13 -3.85
N ARG A 16 -9.16 1.95 -4.91
CA ARG A 16 -8.48 3.26 -4.98
C ARG A 16 -8.94 4.21 -3.87
N GLN A 17 -10.23 4.27 -3.58
CA GLN A 17 -10.76 5.09 -2.50
C GLN A 17 -10.23 4.67 -1.12
N MET A 18 -10.04 3.37 -0.89
CA MET A 18 -9.40 2.90 0.34
C MET A 18 -7.95 3.37 0.43
N ILE A 19 -7.17 3.26 -0.66
CA ILE A 19 -5.79 3.76 -0.72
C ILE A 19 -5.74 5.26 -0.42
N ASP A 20 -6.58 6.04 -1.10
CA ASP A 20 -6.64 7.50 -0.95
C ASP A 20 -6.93 7.88 0.52
N SER A 21 -7.85 7.16 1.18
CA SER A 21 -8.16 7.43 2.59
C SER A 21 -6.97 7.25 3.54
N PHE A 22 -6.06 6.31 3.25
CA PHE A 22 -4.83 6.14 4.04
C PHE A 22 -3.83 7.27 3.76
N ILE A 23 -3.74 7.73 2.52
CA ILE A 23 -2.86 8.84 2.11
C ILE A 23 -3.36 10.16 2.69
N ASP A 24 -4.67 10.43 2.65
CA ASP A 24 -5.28 11.61 3.27
C ASP A 24 -4.92 11.68 4.76
N ARG A 25 -5.04 10.55 5.46
CA ARG A 25 -4.66 10.49 6.87
C ARG A 25 -3.16 10.68 7.09
N ALA A 26 -2.31 10.16 6.22
CA ALA A 26 -0.87 10.39 6.27
C ALA A 26 -0.53 11.87 6.07
N ASN A 27 -1.19 12.55 5.12
CA ASN A 27 -1.01 13.98 4.88
C ASN A 27 -1.38 14.83 6.10
N GLU A 28 -2.52 14.54 6.74
CA GLU A 28 -2.91 15.22 7.99
C GLU A 28 -1.88 15.04 9.12
N LEU A 29 -1.25 13.87 9.20
CA LEU A 29 -0.20 13.61 10.20
C LEU A 29 1.11 14.33 9.86
N ALA A 30 1.40 14.51 8.57
CA ALA A 30 2.59 15.21 8.09
C ALA A 30 2.53 16.73 8.38
N ASP A 31 1.35 17.31 8.53
CA ASP A 31 1.20 18.72 8.95
C ASP A 31 1.81 18.99 10.34
N GLN A 32 1.94 17.96 11.18
CA GLN A 32 2.37 18.07 12.58
C GLN A 32 3.64 17.27 12.90
N ASN A 33 4.17 16.50 11.94
CA ASN A 33 5.28 15.56 12.15
C ASN A 33 6.19 15.53 10.93
N SER A 34 7.41 14.98 11.08
CA SER A 34 8.26 14.69 9.91
C SER A 34 7.60 13.67 8.98
N GLU A 35 7.58 13.96 7.68
CA GLU A 35 7.11 13.05 6.63
C GLU A 35 7.80 11.68 6.71
N GLU A 36 9.07 11.63 7.09
CA GLU A 36 9.84 10.39 7.27
C GLU A 36 9.26 9.53 8.40
N ASN A 37 8.89 10.17 9.52
CA ASN A 37 8.27 9.49 10.65
C ASN A 37 6.86 9.00 10.30
N VAL A 38 6.08 9.80 9.57
CA VAL A 38 4.75 9.39 9.09
C VAL A 38 4.85 8.21 8.14
N GLY A 39 5.81 8.23 7.20
CA GLY A 39 6.05 7.11 6.28
C GLY A 39 6.43 5.82 7.03
N MET A 40 7.33 5.91 8.01
CA MET A 40 7.69 4.75 8.85
C MET A 40 6.51 4.25 9.70
N ALA A 41 5.69 5.16 10.23
CA ALA A 41 4.49 4.80 10.97
C ALA A 41 3.45 4.09 10.07
N LEU A 42 3.27 4.56 8.84
CA LEU A 42 2.35 3.95 7.87
C LEU A 42 2.82 2.55 7.47
N LEU A 43 4.11 2.35 7.23
CA LEU A 43 4.69 1.04 6.95
C LEU A 43 4.45 0.05 8.11
N PHE A 44 4.64 0.49 9.35
CA PHE A 44 4.39 -0.35 10.52
C PHE A 44 2.89 -0.60 10.78
N ALA A 45 2.03 0.38 10.47
CA ALA A 45 0.58 0.20 10.54
C ALA A 45 0.11 -0.87 9.54
N ALA A 46 0.60 -0.81 8.29
CA ALA A 46 0.32 -1.81 7.27
C ALA A 46 0.79 -3.21 7.69
N SER A 47 1.98 -3.33 8.27
CA SER A 47 2.49 -4.63 8.73
C SER A 47 1.64 -5.23 9.85
N ARG A 48 1.17 -4.41 10.81
CA ARG A 48 0.27 -4.84 11.88
C ARG A 48 -1.08 -5.31 11.34
N PHE A 49 -1.65 -4.58 10.38
CA PHE A 49 -2.90 -4.96 9.77
C PHE A 49 -2.76 -6.27 8.98
N ASN A 50 -1.71 -6.41 8.19
CA ASN A 50 -1.43 -7.62 7.42
C ASN A 50 -1.20 -8.84 8.32
N ALA A 51 -0.47 -8.67 9.44
CA ALA A 51 -0.30 -9.75 10.42
C ALA A 51 -1.63 -10.18 11.06
N PHE A 52 -2.54 -9.23 11.33
CA PHE A 52 -3.89 -9.54 11.77
C PHE A 52 -4.68 -10.31 10.70
N VAL A 53 -4.60 -9.92 9.43
CA VAL A 53 -5.25 -10.66 8.33
C VAL A 53 -4.76 -12.11 8.29
N VAL A 54 -3.45 -12.34 8.38
CA VAL A 54 -2.87 -13.70 8.40
C VAL A 54 -3.39 -14.51 9.59
N SER A 55 -3.45 -13.90 10.78
CA SER A 55 -3.92 -14.61 11.98
C SER A 55 -5.40 -15.01 11.90
N GLN A 56 -6.23 -14.29 11.14
CA GLN A 56 -7.63 -14.67 10.92
C GLN A 56 -7.80 -15.92 10.04
N HIS A 57 -6.80 -16.28 9.24
CA HIS A 57 -6.86 -17.44 8.36
C HIS A 57 -6.32 -18.73 8.99
N ALA A 58 -5.60 -18.62 10.12
CA ALA A 58 -5.04 -19.76 10.82
C ALA A 58 -6.05 -20.36 11.82
N GLU A 59 -6.27 -21.67 11.75
CA GLU A 59 -7.17 -22.37 12.69
C GLU A 59 -6.49 -22.69 14.03
N ASN A 60 -5.17 -22.81 14.03
CA ASN A 60 -4.34 -23.13 15.19
C ASN A 60 -2.93 -22.58 15.02
N LEU A 61 -2.09 -22.75 16.05
CA LEU A 61 -0.71 -22.24 16.05
C LEU A 61 0.17 -22.89 14.97
N GLU A 62 -0.01 -24.18 14.69
CA GLU A 62 0.78 -24.89 13.68
C GLU A 62 0.49 -24.34 12.26
N ASP A 63 -0.77 -24.05 11.97
CA ASP A 63 -1.17 -23.45 10.69
C ASP A 63 -0.69 -21.99 10.59
N PHE A 64 -0.73 -21.24 11.69
CA PHE A 64 -0.17 -19.88 11.73
C PHE A 64 1.34 -19.88 11.44
N GLU A 65 2.10 -20.77 12.06
CA GLU A 65 3.56 -20.89 11.85
C GLU A 65 3.90 -21.29 10.40
N LYS A 66 3.07 -22.14 9.76
CA LYS A 66 3.22 -22.51 8.35
C LYS A 66 2.95 -21.33 7.41
N ASP A 67 1.96 -20.50 7.73
CA ASP A 67 1.55 -19.38 6.89
C ASP A 67 2.35 -18.11 7.15
N GLU A 68 2.98 -17.98 8.33
CA GLU A 68 3.81 -16.84 8.70
C GLU A 68 4.89 -16.54 7.64
N GLU A 69 5.66 -17.54 7.25
CA GLU A 69 6.77 -17.33 6.32
C GLU A 69 6.29 -17.01 4.90
N LYS A 70 5.21 -17.66 4.44
CA LYS A 70 4.59 -17.34 3.16
C LYS A 70 4.02 -15.93 3.15
N ALA A 71 3.37 -15.52 4.24
CA ALA A 71 2.81 -14.20 4.37
C ALA A 71 3.88 -13.12 4.35
N LYS A 72 4.99 -13.32 5.09
CA LYS A 72 6.15 -12.41 5.05
C LYS A 72 6.63 -12.21 3.62
N GLN A 73 6.91 -13.31 2.91
CA GLN A 73 7.40 -13.26 1.52
C GLN A 73 6.42 -12.56 0.59
N PHE A 74 5.12 -12.87 0.72
CA PHE A 74 4.07 -12.26 -0.07
C PHE A 74 4.02 -10.75 0.15
N PHE A 75 3.84 -10.29 1.39
CA PHE A 75 3.69 -8.85 1.67
C PHE A 75 4.96 -8.05 1.38
N THR A 76 6.16 -8.62 1.59
CA THR A 76 7.40 -7.94 1.20
C THR A 76 7.55 -7.79 -0.31
N SER A 77 7.16 -8.82 -1.06
CA SER A 77 7.21 -8.78 -2.54
C SER A 77 6.21 -7.77 -3.08
N GLN A 78 4.96 -7.80 -2.59
CA GLN A 78 3.94 -6.82 -2.98
C GLN A 78 4.38 -5.39 -2.69
N TYR A 79 4.95 -5.14 -1.50
CA TYR A 79 5.44 -3.80 -1.14
C TYR A 79 6.56 -3.34 -2.07
N GLN A 80 7.50 -4.25 -2.41
CA GLN A 80 8.59 -3.93 -3.32
C GLN A 80 8.08 -3.56 -4.73
N GLU A 81 7.11 -4.31 -5.26
CA GLU A 81 6.51 -4.04 -6.56
C GLU A 81 5.81 -2.67 -6.57
N MET A 82 4.92 -2.42 -5.61
CA MET A 82 4.19 -1.16 -5.50
C MET A 82 5.12 0.03 -5.31
N LEU A 83 6.15 -0.10 -4.45
CA LEU A 83 7.14 0.96 -4.25
C LEU A 83 7.93 1.23 -5.54
N THR A 84 8.30 0.18 -6.27
CA THR A 84 9.03 0.31 -7.54
C THR A 84 8.20 1.09 -8.55
N GLU A 85 6.93 0.74 -8.74
CA GLU A 85 6.03 1.43 -9.65
C GLU A 85 5.87 2.92 -9.29
N ASN A 86 5.61 3.23 -8.02
CA ASN A 86 5.51 4.61 -7.55
C ASN A 86 6.79 5.41 -7.80
N LEU A 87 7.96 4.82 -7.51
CA LEU A 87 9.26 5.47 -7.77
C LEU A 87 9.51 5.66 -9.27
N GLU A 88 9.07 4.74 -10.12
CA GLU A 88 9.15 4.89 -11.57
C GLU A 88 8.30 6.06 -12.09
N ASP A 89 7.13 6.30 -11.50
CA ASP A 89 6.32 7.46 -11.85
C ASP A 89 7.01 8.78 -11.49
N TYR A 90 7.63 8.86 -10.32
CA TYR A 90 8.47 10.01 -9.99
C TYR A 90 9.65 10.17 -10.96
N LYS A 91 10.32 9.08 -11.39
CA LYS A 91 11.38 9.15 -12.41
C LYS A 91 10.87 9.75 -13.72
N LYS A 92 9.69 9.35 -14.20
CA LYS A 92 9.08 9.89 -15.42
C LYS A 92 8.81 11.40 -15.29
N VAL A 93 8.32 11.83 -14.13
CA VAL A 93 8.10 13.25 -13.82
C VAL A 93 9.41 14.04 -13.90
N TYR A 94 10.47 13.56 -13.25
CA TYR A 94 11.79 14.20 -13.31
C TYR A 94 12.36 14.26 -14.73
N GLN A 95 12.26 13.19 -15.51
CA GLN A 95 12.72 13.16 -16.90
C GLN A 95 11.98 14.17 -17.78
N LYS A 96 10.66 14.30 -17.57
CA LYS A 96 9.82 15.28 -18.29
C LYS A 96 10.28 16.70 -17.96
N TYR A 97 10.36 17.06 -16.69
CA TYR A 97 10.79 18.41 -16.27
C TYR A 97 12.23 18.73 -16.71
N TYR A 98 13.16 17.79 -16.57
CA TYR A 98 14.55 17.96 -17.01
C TYR A 98 14.68 18.22 -18.52
N LYS A 99 13.85 17.57 -19.35
CA LYS A 99 13.80 17.84 -20.80
C LYS A 99 13.28 19.26 -21.11
N PHE A 100 12.29 19.75 -20.36
CA PHE A 100 11.78 21.12 -20.53
C PHE A 100 12.80 22.19 -20.15
N THR A 101 13.56 22.01 -19.07
CA THR A 101 14.58 22.98 -18.64
C THR A 101 15.74 23.13 -19.62
N LYS A 102 16.04 22.11 -20.43
CA LYS A 102 17.10 22.18 -21.48
C LYS A 102 16.64 22.79 -22.82
N LEU A 103 15.35 23.03 -23.00
CA LEU A 103 14.78 23.61 -24.22
C LEU A 103 14.57 25.13 -24.12
N GLN A 104 14.90 25.73 -22.97
CA GLN A 104 14.94 27.19 -22.73
C GLN A 104 16.38 27.67 -22.72
#